data_AF-A0A8J4NSD1-F1
#
_entry.id   AF-A0A8J4NSD1-F1
#
_cell.length_a   1.000
_cell.length_b   1.000
_cell.length_c   1.000
_cell.angle_alpha   90.00
_cell.angle_beta   90.00
_cell.angle_gamma   90.00
#
_symmetry.space_group_name_H-M   'P 1'
#
loop_
_entity.id
_entity.type
_entity.pdbx_description
1 polymer ?
#
loop_
_entity_poly.entity_id
_entity_poly.type
_entity_poly.pdbx_seq_one_letter_code
_entity_poly.pdbx_strand_id
1 'polypeptide(L)'
;MNQLQALLNDSLIRTKHVENAAIIDIRERKVCASTFGFNVPPENALNLIYTFYKNLVQVRRGGLYFKEKHYKCVRADEHSIYLQNPDGGLIVVKTKTFILVATYRVGMYPSVCVEAVEKL
;
A
#
# COMPACT_ATOMS: atom_id res chain seq x y z
N MET A 1 -15.47 14.40 9.65
CA MET A 1 -14.21 13.96 9.01
C MET A 1 -13.91 12.55 9.46
N ASN A 2 -13.61 11.64 8.55
CA ASN A 2 -13.24 10.25 8.88
C ASN A 2 -11.87 10.26 9.58
N GLN A 3 -11.77 9.73 10.81
CA GLN A 3 -10.52 9.72 11.59
C GLN A 3 -9.37 9.04 10.85
N LEU A 4 -9.68 7.98 10.09
CA LEU A 4 -8.71 7.29 9.25
C LEU A 4 -8.14 8.20 8.14
N GLN A 5 -8.98 9.09 7.60
CA GLN A 5 -8.54 10.05 6.59
C GLN A 5 -7.54 11.06 7.16
N ALA A 6 -7.81 11.57 8.37
CA ALA A 6 -6.91 12.48 9.07
C ALA A 6 -5.58 11.78 9.39
N LEU A 7 -5.64 10.54 9.87
CA LEU A 7 -4.48 9.71 10.18
C LEU A 7 -3.54 9.56 8.97
N LEU A 8 -4.06 9.25 7.79
CA LEU A 8 -3.27 9.15 6.55
C LEU A 8 -2.58 10.48 6.20
N ASN A 9 -3.32 11.59 6.28
CA ASN A 9 -2.78 12.90 5.91
C ASN A 9 -1.70 13.37 6.90
N ASP A 10 -1.96 13.25 8.20
CA ASP A 10 -1.08 13.77 9.24
C ASP A 10 0.17 12.91 9.45
N SER A 11 0.04 11.58 9.31
CA SER A 11 1.14 10.66 9.62
C SER A 11 1.94 10.26 8.38
N LEU A 12 1.30 10.17 7.20
CA LEU A 12 1.97 9.70 5.98
C LEU A 12 2.29 10.86 5.04
N ILE A 13 1.28 11.61 4.58
CA ILE A 13 1.48 12.64 3.55
C ILE A 13 2.37 13.78 4.06
N ARG A 14 2.25 14.14 5.35
CA ARG A 14 3.08 15.17 5.99
C ARG A 14 4.58 14.86 5.96
N THR A 15 4.98 13.59 5.79
CA THR A 15 6.39 13.19 5.65
C THR A 15 7.03 13.68 4.35
N LYS A 16 6.22 14.06 3.34
CA LYS A 16 6.66 14.41 1.98
C LYS A 16 7.35 13.28 1.21
N HIS A 17 7.38 12.07 1.77
CA HIS A 17 7.95 10.87 1.15
C HIS A 17 6.92 9.77 0.89
N VAL A 18 5.65 10.03 1.23
CA VAL A 18 4.48 9.28 0.77
C VAL A 18 3.71 10.18 -0.19
N GLU A 19 3.47 9.70 -1.40
CA GLU A 19 2.71 10.42 -2.42
C GLU A 19 1.20 10.24 -2.21
N ASN A 20 0.77 8.99 -2.06
CA ASN A 20 -0.63 8.64 -1.86
C ASN A 20 -0.75 7.51 -0.85
N ALA A 21 -1.88 7.43 -0.15
CA ALA A 21 -2.16 6.33 0.74
C ALA A 21 -3.65 5.98 0.84
N ALA A 22 -3.95 4.73 1.18
CA ALA A 22 -5.30 4.23 1.42
C ALA A 22 -5.32 3.16 2.51
N ILE A 23 -6.49 2.96 3.11
CA ILE A 23 -6.77 1.90 4.08
C ILE A 23 -7.88 1.02 3.50
N ILE A 24 -7.61 -0.28 3.45
CA ILE A 24 -8.57 -1.31 3.07
C ILE A 24 -8.97 -2.07 4.34
N ASP A 25 -10.27 -2.22 4.56
CA ASP A 25 -10.79 -3.09 5.60
C ASP A 25 -10.83 -4.53 5.09
N ILE A 26 -10.15 -5.45 5.78
CA ILE A 26 -10.00 -6.85 5.37
C ILE A 26 -11.35 -7.59 5.43
N ARG A 27 -12.17 -7.29 6.44
CA ARG A 27 -13.45 -7.96 6.67
C ARG A 27 -14.49 -7.49 5.69
N GLU A 28 -14.58 -6.17 5.54
CA GLU A 28 -15.54 -5.51 4.64
C GLU A 28 -15.09 -5.56 3.17
N ARG A 29 -13.84 -5.93 2.91
CA ARG A 29 -13.24 -6.06 1.57
C ARG A 29 -13.35 -4.79 0.73
N LYS A 30 -13.26 -3.63 1.38
CA LYS A 30 -13.46 -2.31 0.74
C LYS A 30 -12.44 -1.29 1.25
N VAL A 31 -12.20 -0.28 0.43
CA VAL A 31 -11.41 0.89 0.82
C VAL A 31 -12.25 1.74 1.78
N CYS A 32 -11.74 2.04 2.96
CA CYS A 32 -12.45 2.83 3.98
C CYS A 32 -11.87 4.23 4.18
N ALA A 33 -10.65 4.50 3.72
CA ALA A 33 -10.04 5.82 3.66
C ALA A 33 -9.00 5.90 2.54
N SER A 34 -8.82 7.07 1.93
CA SER A 34 -7.84 7.27 0.85
C SER A 34 -7.48 8.74 0.72
N THR A 35 -6.20 9.07 0.54
CA THR A 35 -5.74 10.44 0.31
C THR A 35 -6.42 11.06 -0.91
N PHE A 36 -6.52 12.39 -0.92
CA PHE A 36 -7.25 13.11 -1.96
C PHE A 36 -6.75 12.74 -3.37
N GLY A 37 -7.67 12.39 -4.27
CA GLY A 37 -7.35 11.98 -5.64
C GLY A 37 -6.83 10.55 -5.79
N PHE A 38 -6.57 9.82 -4.70
CA PHE A 38 -6.10 8.44 -4.76
C PHE A 38 -7.24 7.43 -4.70
N ASN A 39 -7.76 7.07 -5.89
CA ASN A 39 -8.72 5.97 -5.99
C ASN A 39 -8.01 4.62 -6.12
N VAL A 40 -8.30 3.68 -5.22
CA VAL A 40 -7.87 2.28 -5.29
C VAL A 40 -9.05 1.45 -5.81
N PRO A 41 -8.95 0.85 -7.02
CA PRO A 41 -10.03 0.04 -7.57
C PRO A 41 -10.40 -1.12 -6.64
N PRO A 42 -11.70 -1.48 -6.50
CA PRO A 42 -12.13 -2.58 -5.65
C PRO A 42 -11.43 -3.91 -5.97
N GLU A 43 -11.17 -4.18 -7.25
CA GLU A 43 -10.42 -5.36 -7.70
C GLU A 43 -8.97 -5.38 -7.18
N ASN A 44 -8.30 -4.22 -7.15
CA ASN A 44 -6.96 -4.13 -6.59
C ASN A 44 -6.99 -4.34 -5.08
N ALA A 45 -8.00 -3.79 -4.38
CA ALA A 45 -8.15 -4.00 -2.95
C ALA A 45 -8.36 -5.49 -2.62
N LEU A 46 -9.24 -6.17 -3.36
CA LEU A 46 -9.47 -7.61 -3.23
C LEU A 46 -8.21 -8.43 -3.56
N ASN A 47 -7.48 -8.06 -4.62
CA ASN A 47 -6.24 -8.73 -4.99
C ASN A 47 -5.16 -8.58 -3.91
N LEU A 48 -5.02 -7.40 -3.30
CA LEU A 48 -4.09 -7.19 -2.18
C LEU A 48 -4.48 -8.03 -0.96
N ILE A 49 -5.76 -8.11 -0.60
CA ILE A 49 -6.25 -9.00 0.46
C ILE A 49 -5.87 -10.45 0.12
N TYR A 50 -6.25 -10.93 -1.06
CA TYR A 50 -5.99 -12.31 -1.49
C TYR A 50 -4.50 -12.64 -1.50
N THR A 51 -3.67 -11.67 -1.88
CA THR A 51 -2.22 -11.84 -1.98
C THR A 51 -1.59 -12.26 -0.66
N PHE A 52 -1.96 -11.61 0.44
CA PHE A 52 -1.45 -11.97 1.77
C PHE A 52 -1.88 -13.37 2.24
N TYR A 53 -3.01 -13.88 1.75
CA TYR A 53 -3.50 -15.19 2.18
C TYR A 53 -3.02 -16.35 1.31
N LYS A 54 -2.77 -16.13 0.01
CA LYS A 54 -2.55 -17.24 -0.93
C LYS A 54 -1.41 -17.06 -1.94
N ASN A 55 -0.92 -15.84 -2.21
CA ASN A 55 -0.05 -15.60 -3.37
C ASN A 55 1.34 -15.03 -3.04
N LEU A 56 1.77 -14.96 -1.77
CA LEU A 56 3.07 -14.37 -1.42
C LEU A 56 4.25 -14.97 -2.22
N VAL A 57 4.27 -16.29 -2.44
CA VAL A 57 5.31 -16.96 -3.25
C VAL A 57 5.30 -16.47 -4.70
N GLN A 58 4.12 -16.28 -5.28
CA GLN A 58 3.99 -15.78 -6.65
C GLN A 58 4.42 -14.32 -6.76
N VAL A 59 4.07 -13.49 -5.78
CA VAL A 59 4.52 -12.10 -5.73
C VAL A 59 6.03 -11.99 -5.63
N ARG A 60 6.68 -12.82 -4.79
CA ARG A 60 8.16 -12.85 -4.72
C ARG A 60 8.82 -13.15 -6.07
N ARG A 61 8.21 -14.03 -6.88
CA ARG A 61 8.77 -14.45 -8.17
C ARG A 61 8.46 -13.48 -9.30
N GLY A 62 7.20 -13.04 -9.38
CA GLY A 62 6.66 -12.33 -10.55
C GLY A 62 6.28 -10.87 -10.30
N GLY A 63 6.34 -10.39 -9.06
CA GLY A 63 5.80 -9.08 -8.70
C GLY A 63 4.27 -9.07 -8.64
N LEU A 64 3.67 -7.88 -8.74
CA LEU A 64 2.23 -7.69 -8.65
C LEU A 64 1.77 -6.49 -9.49
N TYR A 65 0.57 -6.60 -10.06
CA TYR A 65 -0.07 -5.49 -10.76
C TYR A 65 -0.94 -4.68 -9.82
N PHE A 66 -0.75 -3.36 -9.84
CA PHE A 66 -1.55 -2.40 -9.09
C PHE A 66 -1.85 -1.18 -9.96
N LYS A 67 -3.14 -0.87 -10.15
CA LYS A 67 -3.62 0.20 -11.04
C LYS A 67 -2.96 0.15 -12.42
N GLU A 68 -3.06 -1.01 -13.07
CA GLU A 68 -2.52 -1.30 -14.41
C GLU A 68 -0.99 -1.22 -14.55
N LYS A 69 -0.26 -0.93 -13.47
CA LYS A 69 1.21 -0.90 -13.46
C LYS A 69 1.75 -2.18 -12.84
N HIS A 70 2.74 -2.78 -13.49
CA HIS A 70 3.52 -3.87 -12.92
C HIS A 70 4.56 -3.32 -11.94
N TYR A 71 4.69 -3.97 -10.78
CA TYR A 71 5.75 -3.70 -9.83
C TYR A 71 6.53 -4.98 -9.54
N LYS A 72 7.86 -4.87 -9.53
CA LYS A 72 8.76 -5.93 -9.10
C LYS A 72 8.76 -6.01 -7.58
N CYS A 73 8.80 -7.23 -7.05
CA CYS A 73 8.88 -7.45 -5.62
C CYS A 73 10.28 -7.14 -5.09
N VAL A 74 10.32 -6.37 -4.00
CA VAL A 74 11.52 -6.13 -3.18
C VAL A 74 11.47 -6.97 -1.91
N ARG A 75 10.28 -7.01 -1.27
CA ARG A 75 9.99 -7.82 -0.09
C ARG A 75 8.54 -8.29 -0.17
N ALA A 76 8.26 -9.50 0.27
CA ALA A 76 6.91 -9.95 0.53
C ALA A 76 6.93 -10.99 1.64
N ASP A 77 6.18 -10.78 2.71
CA ASP A 77 5.96 -11.71 3.80
C ASP A 77 4.53 -11.58 4.34
N GLU A 78 4.25 -12.20 5.49
CA GLU A 78 2.89 -12.28 6.05
C GLU A 78 2.33 -10.93 6.51
N HIS A 79 3.22 -9.95 6.75
CA HIS A 79 2.89 -8.62 7.26
C HIS A 79 3.06 -7.56 6.19
N SER A 80 4.07 -7.66 5.34
CA SER A 80 4.45 -6.56 4.47
C SER A 80 4.85 -6.99 3.08
N ILE A 81 4.44 -6.21 2.09
CA ILE A 81 4.80 -6.35 0.69
C ILE A 81 5.34 -5.01 0.19
N TYR A 82 6.59 -5.00 -0.23
CA TYR A 82 7.25 -3.84 -0.83
C TYR A 82 7.51 -4.14 -2.29
N LEU A 83 7.00 -3.27 -3.16
CA LEU A 83 7.12 -3.40 -4.60
C LEU A 83 7.67 -2.11 -5.18
N GLN A 84 8.39 -2.20 -6.30
CA GLN A 84 8.94 -1.05 -7.00
C GLN A 84 8.85 -1.20 -8.51
N ASN A 85 8.80 -0.07 -9.20
CA ASN A 85 8.89 0.04 -10.65
C ASN A 85 9.66 1.34 -11.01
N PRO A 86 9.89 1.65 -12.30
CA PRO A 86 10.61 2.86 -12.69
C PRO A 86 9.96 4.18 -12.23
N ASP A 87 8.64 4.19 -11.98
CA ASP A 87 7.91 5.39 -11.57
C ASP A 87 7.97 5.63 -10.05
N GLY A 88 8.34 4.62 -9.26
CA GLY A 88 8.32 4.67 -7.80
C GLY A 88 8.10 3.32 -7.15
N GLY A 89 7.30 3.29 -6.09
CA GLY A 89 6.98 2.03 -5.40
C GLY A 89 5.68 2.04 -4.64
N LEU A 90 5.31 0.82 -4.23
CA LEU A 90 4.08 0.48 -3.53
C LEU A 90 4.46 -0.26 -2.26
N ILE A 91 4.14 0.34 -1.12
CA ILE A 91 4.29 -0.26 0.20
C ILE A 91 2.91 -0.71 0.67
N VAL A 92 2.79 -1.99 1.02
CA VAL A 92 1.54 -2.58 1.49
C VAL A 92 1.82 -3.26 2.82
N VAL A 93 1.15 -2.83 3.88
CA VAL A 93 1.31 -3.37 5.24
C VAL A 93 -0.03 -3.89 5.73
N LYS A 94 -0.05 -5.14 6.17
CA LYS A 94 -1.21 -5.83 6.70
C LYS A 94 -1.17 -5.82 8.22
N THR A 95 -2.21 -5.26 8.81
CA THR A 95 -2.52 -5.38 10.23
C THR A 95 -3.55 -6.52 10.44
N LYS A 96 -4.06 -6.65 11.66
CA LYS A 96 -5.10 -7.65 11.97
C LYS A 96 -6.42 -7.39 11.23
N THR A 97 -6.78 -6.11 11.04
CA THR A 97 -8.09 -5.70 10.51
C THR A 97 -8.00 -4.90 9.23
N PHE A 98 -6.85 -4.27 8.95
CA PHE A 98 -6.66 -3.38 7.83
C PHE A 98 -5.46 -3.76 6.98
N ILE A 99 -5.48 -3.31 5.73
CA ILE A 99 -4.29 -3.22 4.88
C ILE A 99 -4.06 -1.75 4.56
N LEU A 100 -2.88 -1.26 4.95
CA LEU A 100 -2.36 0.04 4.55
C LEU A 100 -1.72 -0.09 3.18
N VAL A 101 -2.04 0.84 2.29
CA VAL A 101 -1.46 0.93 0.95
C VAL A 101 -0.87 2.32 0.81
N ALA A 102 0.39 2.42 0.43
CA ALA A 102 1.07 3.69 0.22
C ALA A 102 1.93 3.65 -1.04
N THR A 103 1.96 4.75 -1.79
CA THR A 103 2.89 4.92 -2.91
C THR A 103 3.92 5.98 -2.60
N TYR A 104 5.10 5.83 -3.19
CA TYR A 104 6.08 6.89 -3.34
C TYR A 104 6.50 6.97 -4.80
N ARG A 105 7.03 8.12 -5.22
CA ARG A 105 7.49 8.35 -6.59
C ARG A 105 9.00 8.58 -6.65
N VAL A 106 9.55 8.63 -7.85
CA VAL A 106 10.94 9.05 -8.08
C VAL A 106 11.24 10.38 -7.38
N GLY A 107 12.39 10.45 -6.70
CA GLY A 107 12.82 11.61 -5.91
C GLY A 107 12.37 11.59 -4.44
N MET A 108 11.48 10.67 -4.04
CA MET A 108 11.20 10.39 -2.63
C MET A 108 12.15 9.30 -2.10
N TYR A 109 12.36 9.27 -0.78
CA TYR A 109 13.15 8.22 -0.14
C TYR A 109 12.28 7.00 0.18
N PRO A 110 12.52 5.83 -0.45
CA PRO A 110 11.72 4.62 -0.18
C PRO A 110 11.77 4.20 1.28
N SER A 111 12.92 4.34 1.93
CA SER A 111 13.10 4.00 3.35
C SER A 111 12.19 4.81 4.27
N VAL A 112 11.99 6.10 4.00
CA VAL A 112 11.10 6.95 4.79
C VAL A 112 9.63 6.56 4.58
N CYS A 113 9.25 6.22 3.35
CA CYS A 113 7.91 5.71 3.05
C CYS A 113 7.64 4.40 3.80
N VAL A 114 8.58 3.44 3.73
CA VAL A 114 8.49 2.17 4.47
C VAL A 114 8.35 2.42 5.97
N GLU A 115 9.24 3.22 6.55
CA GLU A 115 9.24 3.52 7.99
C GLU A 115 7.93 4.16 8.45
N ALA A 116 7.40 5.12 7.68
CA ALA A 116 6.16 5.81 8.02
C ALA A 116 4.94 4.88 7.98
N VAL A 117 4.88 3.96 7.02
CA VAL A 117 3.74 3.05 6.83
C VAL A 117 3.78 1.88 7.80
N GLU A 118 4.96 1.34 8.10
CA GLU A 118 5.12 0.26 9.08
C GLU A 118 4.86 0.70 10.52
N LYS A 119 5.09 1.97 10.85
CA LYS A 119 4.83 2.54 12.19
C LYS A 119 3.38 2.92 12.46
N LEU A 120 2.54 2.94 11.42
CA LEU A 120 1.15 3.38 11.50
C LEU A 120 0.22 2.27 12.01
#